data_AF-A0A1I2F7U0-F1
#
_entry.id   AF-A0A1I2F7U0-F1
#
_cell.length_a   1.000
_cell.length_b   1.000
_cell.length_c   1.000
_cell.angle_alpha   90.00
_cell.angle_beta   90.00
_cell.angle_gamma   90.00
#
_symmetry.space_group_name_H-M   'P 1'
#
loop_
_entity.id
_entity.type
_entity.pdbx_description
1 polymer ?
#
loop_
_entity_poly.entity_id
_entity_poly.type
_entity_poly.pdbx_seq_one_letter_code
_entity_poly.pdbx_strand_id
1 'polypeptide(L)'
;MRYRIVALAVVSVLAMAVPADAAPPRIAPDSAGPKPPGPTPPPTPPPGAPSGEAWAWTQLTSNGTQIRYVSTDASQTCPAVRYTMGGKRDPHSLHQVSTPMTSQFPTTVCELRVPLRASKAVLEQTTIQAATVHPANRQLPLPNWTPSTRPSKIAVIGDAGCEVPATGPVQNCANHQTGWPFQRIADSAATVTKPDLVIHTGDYLYREDPSRENDKAANPGCTTLADRASWDCVIADFFRPAEALLAAAPIALTRGNHEDCNMAHQGGAGGAWFRYLSDDLRSNGTCSEYSAPSLIRAGTLTLASVDSAFADPKDIGDTAQQNIYARQFQAVNRAALQSPANDYFVVTHKPLWMVRRSNPPHPAEWVTPVLDAAVADTSLQRLADNVRLVLSGHIHLYQMLDFDSPRPPQLTVGSSGGPLDNGPDDSKVVGQMIGTPALAVTQSITQEQNPPQNLAGVFGYAVLNDNGGTWNLTFHDAAGAVRGQTCALSASKTNKSFACH
;
A
#
# COMPACT_ATOMS: atom_id res chain seq x y z
N MET A 1 -31.18 -37.36 6.20
CA MET A 1 -32.46 -36.87 5.64
C MET A 1 -32.18 -36.20 4.31
N ARG A 2 -33.13 -36.32 3.38
CA ARG A 2 -33.00 -36.14 1.92
C ARG A 2 -32.71 -34.70 1.49
N TYR A 3 -31.82 -34.54 0.50
CA TYR A 3 -31.61 -33.33 -0.29
C TYR A 3 -32.85 -32.99 -1.12
N ARG A 4 -33.22 -31.70 -1.23
CA ARG A 4 -34.16 -31.18 -2.22
C ARG A 4 -33.43 -30.23 -3.16
N ILE A 5 -33.36 -30.65 -4.42
CA ILE A 5 -32.98 -29.87 -5.60
C ILE A 5 -34.27 -29.22 -6.13
N VAL A 6 -34.25 -27.92 -6.43
CA VAL A 6 -35.31 -27.24 -7.18
C VAL A 6 -34.78 -26.93 -8.58
N ALA A 7 -35.39 -27.55 -9.58
CA ALA A 7 -35.17 -27.30 -10.99
C ALA A 7 -36.10 -26.17 -11.46
N LEU A 8 -35.57 -25.19 -12.21
CA LEU A 8 -36.38 -24.26 -13.00
C LEU A 8 -36.37 -24.66 -14.47
N ALA A 9 -37.57 -24.81 -15.03
CA ALA A 9 -37.83 -25.19 -16.41
C ALA A 9 -37.67 -23.99 -17.36
N VAL A 10 -37.01 -24.23 -18.49
CA VAL A 10 -36.92 -23.32 -19.64
C VAL A 10 -38.06 -23.66 -20.61
N VAL A 11 -38.90 -22.69 -20.95
CA VAL A 11 -39.94 -22.83 -21.97
C VAL A 11 -39.45 -22.16 -23.26
N SER A 12 -39.24 -22.99 -24.29
CA SER A 12 -38.92 -22.59 -25.65
C SER A 12 -40.19 -22.19 -26.41
N VAL A 13 -40.16 -21.05 -27.11
CA VAL A 13 -41.22 -20.65 -28.06
C VAL A 13 -40.67 -20.75 -29.48
N LEU A 14 -41.32 -21.60 -30.28
CA LEU A 14 -41.10 -21.77 -31.73
C LEU A 14 -41.57 -20.54 -32.50
N ALA A 15 -40.73 -20.03 -33.41
CA ALA A 15 -41.12 -19.09 -34.45
C ALA A 15 -41.50 -19.86 -35.74
N MET A 16 -42.70 -19.62 -36.26
CA MET A 16 -43.13 -20.08 -37.58
C MET A 16 -42.89 -18.98 -38.62
N ALA A 17 -42.34 -19.37 -39.77
CA ALA A 17 -42.12 -18.51 -40.93
C ALA A 17 -43.35 -18.48 -41.86
N VAL A 18 -43.65 -17.32 -42.43
CA VAL A 18 -44.52 -17.14 -43.61
C VAL A 18 -43.89 -16.07 -44.50
N PRO A 19 -43.74 -16.26 -45.83
CA PRO A 19 -43.19 -15.26 -46.72
C PRO A 19 -44.24 -14.53 -47.58
N ALA A 20 -43.77 -13.40 -48.12
CA ALA A 20 -44.07 -12.79 -49.43
C ALA A 20 -44.82 -11.43 -49.44
N ASP A 21 -44.06 -10.44 -49.93
CA ASP A 21 -44.41 -9.31 -50.81
C ASP A 21 -45.48 -8.28 -50.40
N ALA A 22 -45.00 -7.08 -50.06
CA ALA A 22 -45.22 -5.85 -50.85
C ALA A 22 -44.50 -4.66 -50.17
N ALA A 23 -43.64 -3.96 -50.92
CA ALA A 23 -42.91 -2.79 -50.43
C ALA A 23 -43.74 -1.49 -50.55
N PRO A 24 -43.81 -0.65 -49.49
CA PRO A 24 -44.20 0.75 -49.62
C PRO A 24 -42.97 1.68 -49.75
N PRO A 25 -43.14 2.91 -50.27
CA PRO A 25 -42.03 3.76 -50.71
C PRO A 25 -41.24 4.39 -49.56
N ARG A 26 -39.95 4.59 -49.82
CA ARG A 26 -38.96 5.16 -48.89
C ARG A 26 -39.30 6.61 -48.53
N ILE A 27 -39.41 6.89 -47.23
CA ILE A 27 -39.33 8.24 -46.66
C ILE A 27 -37.87 8.45 -46.26
N ALA A 28 -37.23 9.50 -46.79
CA ALA A 28 -35.87 9.88 -46.46
C ALA A 28 -35.78 10.30 -44.98
N PRO A 29 -34.72 9.93 -44.23
CA PRO A 29 -34.49 10.48 -42.90
C PRO A 29 -34.02 11.93 -43.03
N ASP A 30 -34.70 12.80 -42.28
CA ASP A 30 -34.33 14.21 -42.10
C ASP A 30 -32.85 14.32 -41.71
N SER A 31 -32.14 15.20 -42.43
CA SER A 31 -30.78 15.60 -42.13
C SER A 31 -30.74 16.28 -40.76
N ALA A 32 -30.16 15.61 -39.77
CA ALA A 32 -29.77 16.22 -38.51
C ALA A 32 -28.79 17.37 -38.80
N GLY A 33 -29.15 18.59 -38.39
CA GLY A 33 -28.29 19.76 -38.49
C GLY A 33 -26.97 19.61 -37.71
N PRO A 34 -25.97 20.45 -37.99
CA PRO A 34 -24.64 20.33 -37.39
C PRO A 34 -24.70 20.44 -35.86
N LYS A 35 -24.05 19.49 -35.19
CA LYS A 35 -23.85 19.44 -33.74
C LYS A 35 -23.18 20.75 -33.26
N PRO A 36 -23.64 21.38 -32.16
CA PRO A 36 -22.97 22.54 -31.58
C PRO A 36 -21.51 22.20 -31.25
N PRO A 37 -20.55 23.13 -31.42
CA PRO A 37 -19.18 22.93 -30.98
C PRO A 37 -19.16 22.56 -29.50
N GLY A 38 -18.44 21.49 -29.16
CA GLY A 38 -18.16 21.16 -27.77
C GLY A 38 -17.37 22.30 -27.09
N PRO A 39 -17.37 22.35 -25.75
CA PRO A 39 -16.60 23.36 -25.02
C PRO A 39 -15.13 23.32 -25.47
N THR A 40 -14.62 24.49 -25.84
CA THR A 40 -13.24 24.69 -26.23
C THR A 40 -12.31 24.29 -25.08
N PRO A 41 -11.24 23.50 -25.32
CA PRO A 41 -10.24 23.24 -24.30
C PRO A 41 -9.69 24.57 -23.73
N PRO A 42 -9.31 24.61 -22.45
CA PRO A 42 -8.63 25.78 -21.89
C PRO A 42 -7.42 26.15 -22.75
N PRO A 43 -7.13 27.45 -22.92
CA PRO A 43 -5.98 27.88 -23.70
C PRO A 43 -4.70 27.30 -23.11
N THR A 44 -3.85 26.75 -23.98
CA THR A 44 -2.52 26.29 -23.62
C THR A 44 -1.74 27.48 -23.03
N PRO A 45 -1.07 27.31 -21.86
CA PRO A 45 -0.26 28.37 -21.28
C PRO A 45 0.79 28.88 -22.29
N PRO A 46 1.19 30.16 -22.22
CA PRO A 46 2.28 30.69 -23.04
C PRO A 46 3.53 29.81 -22.90
N PRO A 47 4.33 29.64 -23.97
CA PRO A 47 5.61 28.93 -23.88
C PRO A 47 6.47 29.51 -22.75
N GLY A 48 6.80 28.70 -21.74
CA GLY A 48 7.58 29.09 -20.56
C GLY A 48 6.78 29.51 -19.32
N ALA A 49 5.44 29.53 -19.36
CA ALA A 49 4.64 29.66 -18.14
C ALA A 49 4.63 28.33 -17.36
N PRO A 50 4.71 28.36 -16.02
CA PRO A 50 4.54 27.16 -15.20
C PRO A 50 3.22 26.46 -15.54
N SER A 51 3.26 25.14 -15.68
CA SER A 51 2.10 24.30 -16.02
C SER A 51 2.16 22.98 -15.25
N GLY A 52 1.06 22.24 -15.22
CA GLY A 52 0.99 20.96 -14.53
C GLY A 52 1.15 21.06 -13.00
N GLU A 53 1.26 19.89 -12.39
CA GLU A 53 1.36 19.68 -10.95
C GLU A 53 2.57 18.77 -10.67
N ALA A 54 3.25 19.03 -9.56
CA ALA A 54 4.35 18.21 -9.09
C ALA A 54 4.14 17.71 -7.66
N TRP A 55 4.53 16.47 -7.42
CA TRP A 55 4.49 15.81 -6.13
C TRP A 55 5.88 15.38 -5.71
N ALA A 56 6.27 15.69 -4.48
CA ALA A 56 7.54 15.32 -3.92
C ALA A 56 7.41 14.74 -2.52
N TRP A 57 8.20 13.71 -2.25
CA TRP A 57 8.21 13.02 -0.96
C TRP A 57 9.59 12.43 -0.69
N THR A 58 9.81 12.06 0.57
CA THR A 58 11.00 11.29 0.96
C THR A 58 10.62 9.83 1.17
N GLN A 59 11.32 8.95 0.50
CA GLN A 59 11.14 7.51 0.59
C GLN A 59 12.41 6.83 1.09
N LEU A 60 12.27 5.82 1.95
CA LEU A 60 13.37 4.91 2.27
C LEU A 60 13.35 3.73 1.30
N THR A 61 14.51 3.44 0.73
CA THR A 61 14.76 2.31 -0.18
C THR A 61 15.98 1.52 0.28
N SER A 62 16.25 0.39 -0.38
CA SER A 62 17.47 -0.41 -0.19
C SER A 62 18.74 0.39 -0.52
N ASN A 63 18.59 1.44 -1.33
CA ASN A 63 19.64 2.40 -1.68
C ASN A 63 19.77 3.57 -0.69
N GLY A 64 19.02 3.57 0.41
CA GLY A 64 19.02 4.62 1.43
C GLY A 64 17.85 5.59 1.30
N THR A 65 18.03 6.82 1.78
CA THR A 65 17.00 7.87 1.71
C THR A 65 16.99 8.48 0.32
N GLN A 66 15.83 8.51 -0.32
CA GLN A 66 15.60 9.13 -1.62
C GLN A 66 14.53 10.21 -1.51
N ILE A 67 14.82 11.39 -2.06
CA ILE A 67 13.79 12.35 -2.42
C ILE A 67 13.32 12.00 -3.83
N ARG A 68 12.01 11.88 -4.02
CA ARG A 68 11.38 11.71 -5.33
C ARG A 68 10.60 12.97 -5.68
N TYR A 69 10.56 13.29 -6.97
CA TYR A 69 9.78 14.37 -7.55
C TYR A 69 9.15 13.86 -8.83
N VAL A 70 7.83 13.95 -8.95
CA VAL A 70 7.08 13.52 -10.13
C VAL A 70 6.24 14.70 -10.61
N SER A 71 6.35 15.06 -11.89
CA SER A 71 5.69 16.25 -12.42
C SER A 71 5.07 16.01 -13.79
N THR A 72 3.91 16.63 -14.02
CA THR A 72 3.23 16.70 -15.33
C THR A 72 3.58 17.96 -16.11
N ASP A 73 4.48 18.81 -15.60
CA ASP A 73 4.91 20.01 -16.30
C ASP A 73 5.60 19.69 -17.63
N ALA A 74 5.40 20.56 -18.63
CA ALA A 74 5.88 20.32 -19.99
C ALA A 74 7.41 20.49 -20.17
N SER A 75 8.13 21.02 -19.18
CA SER A 75 9.58 21.28 -19.30
C SER A 75 10.42 20.00 -19.27
N GLN A 76 9.90 18.95 -18.64
CA GLN A 76 10.61 17.70 -18.36
C GLN A 76 11.96 17.89 -17.64
N THR A 77 12.06 18.94 -16.82
CA THR A 77 13.26 19.25 -16.03
C THR A 77 13.13 18.73 -14.60
N CYS A 78 14.28 18.41 -13.99
CA CYS A 78 14.34 18.02 -12.58
C CYS A 78 14.79 19.21 -11.71
N PRO A 79 14.05 19.55 -10.63
CA PRO A 79 14.43 20.65 -9.77
C PRO A 79 15.64 20.30 -8.89
N ALA A 80 16.16 21.30 -8.19
CA ALA A 80 17.15 21.11 -7.14
C ALA A 80 16.51 21.10 -5.74
N VAL A 81 17.13 20.39 -4.81
CA VAL A 81 16.82 20.43 -3.37
C VAL A 81 17.99 21.03 -2.61
N ARG A 82 17.70 21.93 -1.67
CA ARG A 82 18.65 22.34 -0.64
C ARG A 82 18.44 21.56 0.63
N TYR A 83 19.48 20.91 1.13
CA TYR A 83 19.48 20.33 2.48
C TYR A 83 20.73 20.76 3.26
N THR A 84 20.67 20.62 4.58
CA THR A 84 21.77 20.94 5.50
C THR A 84 22.59 19.69 5.78
N MET A 85 23.91 19.76 5.59
CA MET A 85 24.87 18.70 5.93
C MET A 85 26.15 19.31 6.49
N GLY A 86 26.61 18.84 7.65
CA GLY A 86 27.82 19.37 8.30
C GLY A 86 27.78 20.88 8.53
N GLY A 87 26.58 21.45 8.77
CA GLY A 87 26.36 22.89 8.96
C GLY A 87 26.26 23.73 7.68
N LYS A 88 26.53 23.15 6.50
CA LYS A 88 26.38 23.82 5.19
C LYS A 88 25.03 23.50 4.56
N ARG A 89 24.47 24.42 3.78
CA ARG A 89 23.18 24.26 3.10
C ARG A 89 23.31 24.47 1.60
N ASP A 90 23.58 23.37 0.90
CA ASP A 90 23.96 23.38 -0.51
C ASP A 90 22.82 22.86 -1.40
N PRO A 91 22.73 23.33 -2.66
CA PRO A 91 21.77 22.80 -3.63
C PRO A 91 22.28 21.51 -4.29
N HIS A 92 21.36 20.58 -4.52
CA HIS A 92 21.62 19.32 -5.19
C HIS A 92 20.52 19.06 -6.23
N SER A 93 20.90 18.98 -7.50
CA SER A 93 19.96 18.66 -8.58
C SER A 93 19.46 17.22 -8.47
N LEU A 94 18.15 17.03 -8.65
CA LEU A 94 17.60 15.69 -8.83
C LEU A 94 18.00 15.16 -10.21
N HIS A 95 18.17 13.85 -10.29
CA HIS A 95 18.45 13.12 -11.52
C HIS A 95 17.14 12.63 -12.14
N GLN A 96 17.01 12.78 -13.47
CA GLN A 96 15.86 12.30 -14.21
C GLN A 96 15.90 10.77 -14.36
N VAL A 97 14.90 10.10 -13.80
CA VAL A 97 14.70 8.64 -13.92
C VAL A 97 13.90 8.31 -15.17
N SER A 98 12.86 9.08 -15.47
CA SER A 98 12.00 8.83 -16.62
C SER A 98 11.36 10.09 -17.20
N THR A 99 11.04 10.04 -18.49
CA THR A 99 10.26 11.04 -19.24
C THR A 99 8.82 10.54 -19.45
N PRO A 100 7.86 11.42 -19.76
CA PRO A 100 6.53 11.01 -20.20
C PRO A 100 6.59 9.96 -21.33
N MET A 101 5.74 8.94 -21.26
CA MET A 101 5.76 7.82 -22.23
C MET A 101 4.38 7.54 -22.84
N THR A 102 3.31 7.69 -22.06
CA THR A 102 1.92 7.42 -22.48
C THR A 102 0.97 8.39 -21.78
N SER A 103 -0.31 8.39 -22.16
CA SER A 103 -1.34 9.11 -21.39
C SER A 103 -1.50 8.58 -19.96
N GLN A 104 -1.22 7.30 -19.71
CA GLN A 104 -1.22 6.72 -18.36
C GLN A 104 -0.06 7.28 -17.52
N PHE A 105 1.09 7.51 -18.16
CA PHE A 105 2.32 8.01 -17.53
C PHE A 105 2.79 9.33 -18.17
N PRO A 106 2.06 10.44 -17.95
CA PRO A 106 2.35 11.74 -18.55
C PRO A 106 3.43 12.51 -17.77
N THR A 107 4.27 11.82 -17.00
CA THR A 107 5.10 12.41 -15.95
C THR A 107 6.60 12.29 -16.22
N THR A 108 7.31 13.33 -15.82
CA THR A 108 8.76 13.28 -15.56
C THR A 108 8.97 12.81 -14.13
N VAL A 109 9.79 11.77 -13.92
CA VAL A 109 10.17 11.27 -12.59
C VAL A 109 11.62 11.59 -12.34
N CYS A 110 11.91 12.19 -11.20
CA CYS A 110 13.24 12.54 -10.75
C CYS A 110 13.52 11.99 -9.36
N GLU A 111 14.78 11.65 -9.07
CA GLU A 111 15.20 11.20 -7.76
C GLU A 111 16.53 11.84 -7.32
N LEU A 112 16.72 11.94 -6.01
CA LEU A 112 18.00 12.30 -5.40
C LEU A 112 18.22 11.42 -4.17
N ARG A 113 19.34 10.70 -4.14
CA ARG A 113 19.82 10.06 -2.90
C ARG A 113 20.34 11.11 -1.94
N VAL A 114 19.84 11.08 -0.72
CA VAL A 114 20.20 12.02 0.34
C VAL A 114 21.03 11.27 1.37
N PRO A 115 22.27 11.72 1.70
CA PRO A 115 23.05 11.04 2.71
C PRO A 115 22.42 11.18 4.11
N LEU A 116 22.53 10.11 4.91
CA LEU A 116 22.04 10.11 6.29
C LEU A 116 22.69 11.26 7.09
N ARG A 117 21.94 11.82 8.05
CA ARG A 117 22.25 13.05 8.81
C ARG A 117 22.03 14.37 8.06
N ALA A 118 21.63 14.34 6.78
CA ALA A 118 21.06 15.52 6.14
C ALA A 118 19.78 15.96 6.87
N SER A 119 19.50 17.27 6.86
CA SER A 119 18.28 17.82 7.47
C SER A 119 17.75 19.02 6.68
N LYS A 120 16.51 19.45 6.95
CA LYS A 120 15.92 20.67 6.37
C LYS A 120 15.94 20.70 4.84
N ALA A 121 15.56 19.59 4.20
CA ALA A 121 15.41 19.52 2.75
C ALA A 121 14.26 20.39 2.28
N VAL A 122 14.51 21.23 1.28
CA VAL A 122 13.51 22.09 0.64
C VAL A 122 13.77 22.15 -0.87
N LEU A 123 12.74 21.96 -1.70
CA LEU A 123 12.85 22.17 -3.15
C LEU A 123 13.09 23.66 -3.47
N GLU A 124 14.04 23.95 -4.36
CA GLU A 124 14.37 25.30 -4.78
C GLU A 124 13.33 25.88 -5.73
N GLN A 125 12.61 26.93 -5.31
CA GLN A 125 11.52 27.54 -6.09
C GLN A 125 11.94 27.87 -7.52
N THR A 126 13.12 28.46 -7.65
CA THR A 126 13.66 28.97 -8.91
C THR A 126 13.99 27.88 -9.93
N THR A 127 13.97 26.61 -9.50
CA THR A 127 14.24 25.44 -10.36
C THR A 127 12.98 24.64 -10.68
N ILE A 128 11.84 24.94 -10.03
CA ILE A 128 10.57 24.25 -10.25
C ILE A 128 9.83 24.90 -11.42
N GLN A 129 9.40 24.07 -12.37
CA GLN A 129 8.61 24.51 -13.53
C GLN A 129 7.12 24.19 -13.39
N ALA A 130 6.74 23.33 -12.44
CA ALA A 130 5.35 23.01 -12.18
C ALA A 130 4.57 24.22 -11.64
N ALA A 131 3.32 24.40 -12.08
CA ALA A 131 2.47 25.47 -11.59
C ALA A 131 2.08 25.28 -10.12
N THR A 132 1.84 24.03 -9.74
CA THR A 132 1.54 23.62 -8.36
C THR A 132 2.56 22.60 -7.90
N VAL A 133 3.00 22.68 -6.64
CA VAL A 133 3.92 21.73 -6.03
C VAL A 133 3.39 21.25 -4.68
N HIS A 134 3.48 19.95 -4.44
CA HIS A 134 3.09 19.27 -3.21
C HIS A 134 4.32 18.63 -2.54
N PRO A 135 4.54 18.85 -1.23
CA PRO A 135 3.76 19.76 -0.38
C PRO A 135 3.99 21.23 -0.76
N ALA A 136 2.97 22.07 -0.56
CA ALA A 136 3.02 23.50 -0.95
C ALA A 136 4.17 24.27 -0.31
N ASN A 137 4.60 23.89 0.91
CA ASN A 137 5.73 24.50 1.60
C ASN A 137 7.10 24.00 1.09
N ARG A 138 7.12 23.00 0.20
CA ARG A 138 8.30 22.37 -0.43
C ARG A 138 9.27 21.69 0.54
N GLN A 139 8.91 21.58 1.81
CA GLN A 139 9.73 20.93 2.81
C GLN A 139 9.55 19.43 2.71
N LEU A 140 10.66 18.70 2.75
CA LEU A 140 10.67 17.25 2.64
C LEU A 140 11.26 16.68 3.93
N PRO A 141 10.54 15.81 4.66
CA PRO A 141 11.03 15.25 5.90
C PRO A 141 12.23 14.34 5.61
N LEU A 142 13.27 14.43 6.43
CA LEU A 142 14.46 13.57 6.33
C LEU A 142 14.62 12.78 7.62
N PRO A 143 15.25 11.59 7.58
CA PRO A 143 15.58 10.82 8.77
C PRO A 143 16.22 11.64 9.87
N ASN A 144 15.66 11.58 11.07
CA ASN A 144 16.23 12.19 12.28
C ASN A 144 17.10 11.22 13.10
N TRP A 145 17.27 9.97 12.63
CA TRP A 145 18.15 8.97 13.22
C TRP A 145 19.54 8.92 12.55
N THR A 146 20.43 8.15 13.16
CA THR A 146 21.84 7.97 12.75
C THR A 146 22.11 6.49 12.46
N PRO A 147 23.31 6.11 11.98
CA PRO A 147 23.65 4.69 11.80
C PRO A 147 23.56 3.85 13.09
N SER A 148 23.67 4.48 14.26
CA SER A 148 23.67 3.83 15.57
C SER A 148 22.38 4.05 16.37
N THR A 149 21.38 4.72 15.80
CA THR A 149 20.04 4.88 16.40
C THR A 149 18.98 4.36 15.43
N ARG A 150 17.69 4.51 15.74
CA ARG A 150 16.56 4.09 14.90
C ARG A 150 15.40 5.08 15.01
N PRO A 151 14.38 5.04 14.14
CA PRO A 151 13.16 5.82 14.32
C PRO A 151 12.57 5.54 15.70
N SER A 152 12.19 6.59 16.43
CA SER A 152 11.59 6.45 17.78
C SER A 152 10.09 6.23 17.70
N LYS A 153 9.45 6.64 16.61
CA LYS A 153 8.01 6.46 16.37
C LYS A 153 7.73 6.10 14.93
N ILE A 154 7.07 4.96 14.73
CA ILE A 154 6.70 4.46 13.41
C ILE A 154 5.19 4.37 13.31
N ALA A 155 4.60 4.98 12.29
CA ALA A 155 3.20 4.72 11.92
C ALA A 155 3.16 3.61 10.87
N VAL A 156 2.27 2.62 11.05
CA VAL A 156 2.03 1.53 10.10
C VAL A 156 0.62 1.68 9.55
N ILE A 157 0.51 1.71 8.22
CA ILE A 157 -0.71 1.93 7.44
C ILE A 157 -0.74 0.87 6.33
N GLY A 158 -1.92 0.47 5.89
CA GLY A 158 -2.06 -0.47 4.77
C GLY A 158 -3.45 -0.40 4.16
N ASP A 159 -3.55 -0.84 2.90
CA ASP A 159 -4.84 -1.08 2.25
C ASP A 159 -5.68 0.21 2.20
N ALA A 160 -5.01 1.27 1.71
CA ALA A 160 -5.41 2.64 1.94
C ALA A 160 -6.25 3.25 0.82
N GLY A 161 -6.22 2.68 -0.38
CA GLY A 161 -6.95 3.24 -1.52
C GLY A 161 -8.47 3.13 -1.40
N CYS A 162 -9.18 3.75 -2.35
CA CYS A 162 -10.63 3.76 -2.36
C CYS A 162 -11.21 2.66 -3.28
N GLU A 163 -12.00 1.74 -2.72
CA GLU A 163 -12.52 0.58 -3.45
C GLU A 163 -13.61 0.95 -4.46
N VAL A 164 -13.23 0.92 -5.75
CA VAL A 164 -14.13 1.14 -6.89
C VAL A 164 -13.99 -0.04 -7.86
N PRO A 165 -14.59 -1.20 -7.51
CA PRO A 165 -14.40 -2.44 -8.25
C PRO A 165 -15.11 -2.37 -9.60
N ALA A 166 -14.78 -3.25 -10.54
CA ALA A 166 -15.51 -3.32 -11.82
C ALA A 166 -16.97 -3.78 -11.63
N THR A 167 -17.25 -4.58 -10.60
CA THR A 167 -18.60 -5.07 -10.24
C THR A 167 -18.82 -5.02 -8.73
N GLY A 168 -20.07 -4.92 -8.28
CA GLY A 168 -20.39 -4.87 -6.85
C GLY A 168 -20.42 -3.44 -6.26
N PRO A 169 -20.50 -3.30 -4.94
CA PRO A 169 -20.59 -2.00 -4.26
C PRO A 169 -19.35 -1.13 -4.49
N VAL A 170 -19.54 0.18 -4.55
CA VAL A 170 -18.48 1.19 -4.67
C VAL A 170 -18.38 1.96 -3.37
N GLN A 171 -17.17 2.13 -2.83
CA GLN A 171 -16.92 2.98 -1.67
C GLN A 171 -17.06 4.45 -2.07
N ASN A 172 -17.68 5.29 -1.23
CA ASN A 172 -17.85 6.71 -1.56
C ASN A 172 -16.55 7.48 -1.36
N CYS A 173 -15.74 7.60 -2.42
CA CYS A 173 -14.41 8.22 -2.36
C CYS A 173 -14.46 9.73 -2.09
N ALA A 174 -15.55 10.41 -2.44
CA ALA A 174 -15.73 11.84 -2.14
C ALA A 174 -16.02 12.12 -0.65
N ASN A 175 -16.37 11.10 0.15
CA ASN A 175 -16.71 11.27 1.56
C ASN A 175 -15.62 10.65 2.46
N HIS A 176 -14.74 11.49 2.97
CA HIS A 176 -13.61 11.09 3.83
C HIS A 176 -13.97 10.86 5.31
N GLN A 177 -15.25 10.99 5.68
CA GLN A 177 -15.73 10.94 7.05
C GLN A 177 -16.38 9.61 7.35
N THR A 178 -17.18 9.10 6.42
CA THR A 178 -17.93 7.84 6.56
C THR A 178 -17.80 6.90 5.37
N GLY A 179 -17.25 7.37 4.23
CA GLY A 179 -17.08 6.56 3.02
C GLY A 179 -15.69 5.92 2.98
N TRP A 180 -14.69 6.75 2.71
CA TRP A 180 -13.28 6.35 2.54
C TRP A 180 -12.34 7.19 3.43
N PRO A 181 -11.94 6.70 4.61
CA PRO A 181 -11.36 7.55 5.66
C PRO A 181 -9.85 7.77 5.56
N PHE A 182 -9.19 7.33 4.47
CA PHE A 182 -7.74 7.35 4.40
C PHE A 182 -7.14 8.74 4.62
N GLN A 183 -7.69 9.79 3.99
CA GLN A 183 -7.21 11.16 4.21
C GLN A 183 -7.25 11.55 5.69
N ARG A 184 -8.37 11.25 6.37
CA ARG A 184 -8.54 11.56 7.80
C ARG A 184 -7.53 10.79 8.67
N ILE A 185 -7.25 9.53 8.33
CA ILE A 185 -6.24 8.70 8.98
C ILE A 185 -4.84 9.27 8.75
N ALA A 186 -4.49 9.63 7.51
CA ALA A 186 -3.20 10.20 7.16
C ALA A 186 -2.98 11.56 7.86
N ASP A 187 -3.99 12.42 7.88
CA ASP A 187 -3.97 13.70 8.61
C ASP A 187 -3.79 13.48 10.11
N SER A 188 -4.49 12.51 10.70
CA SER A 188 -4.37 12.19 12.12
C SER A 188 -2.99 11.61 12.45
N ALA A 189 -2.46 10.71 11.61
CA ALA A 189 -1.11 10.21 11.77
C ALA A 189 -0.07 11.33 11.68
N ALA A 190 -0.22 12.25 10.73
CA ALA A 190 0.66 13.41 10.57
C ALA A 190 0.60 14.37 11.77
N THR A 191 -0.59 14.66 12.30
CA THR A 191 -0.80 15.76 13.25
C THR A 191 -0.90 15.32 14.72
N VAL A 192 -1.44 14.14 14.99
CA VAL A 192 -1.57 13.57 16.35
C VAL A 192 -0.35 12.72 16.66
N THR A 193 -0.03 11.76 15.79
CA THR A 193 1.05 10.80 16.02
C THR A 193 2.41 11.45 15.77
N LYS A 194 2.58 12.20 14.67
CA LYS A 194 3.86 12.81 14.24
C LYS A 194 4.99 11.76 14.20
N PRO A 195 4.88 10.75 13.33
CA PRO A 195 5.87 9.68 13.25
C PRO A 195 7.23 10.19 12.75
N ASP A 196 8.30 9.48 13.08
CA ASP A 196 9.61 9.67 12.46
C ASP A 196 9.71 8.91 11.13
N LEU A 197 8.93 7.84 10.98
CA LEU A 197 8.88 6.96 9.80
C LEU A 197 7.46 6.43 9.60
N VAL A 198 7.02 6.35 8.36
CA VAL A 198 5.80 5.64 7.96
C VAL A 198 6.19 4.33 7.26
N ILE A 199 5.50 3.25 7.57
CA ILE A 199 5.55 1.99 6.82
C ILE A 199 4.18 1.78 6.19
N HIS A 200 4.12 1.67 4.86
CA HIS A 200 2.90 1.28 4.16
C HIS A 200 2.98 -0.17 3.68
N THR A 201 2.04 -1.01 4.09
CA THR A 201 2.06 -2.46 3.85
C THR A 201 1.43 -2.88 2.52
N GLY A 202 1.40 -2.01 1.51
CA GLY A 202 0.81 -2.30 0.19
C GLY A 202 -0.65 -1.93 0.01
N ASP A 203 -1.12 -2.15 -1.22
CA ASP A 203 -2.42 -1.80 -1.79
C ASP A 203 -2.75 -0.30 -1.67
N TYR A 204 -2.49 0.40 -2.77
CA TYR A 204 -2.68 1.84 -2.91
C TYR A 204 -3.76 2.14 -3.95
N LEU A 205 -3.83 1.36 -5.03
CA LEU A 205 -4.67 1.64 -6.21
C LEU A 205 -5.89 0.71 -6.25
N TYR A 206 -7.03 1.21 -5.78
CA TYR A 206 -8.24 0.40 -5.62
C TYR A 206 -9.32 0.71 -6.67
N ARG A 207 -9.08 1.69 -7.54
CA ARG A 207 -9.98 2.02 -8.64
C ARG A 207 -9.78 1.11 -9.86
N GLU A 208 -10.46 -0.03 -9.84
CA GLU A 208 -10.55 -0.92 -11.01
C GLU A 208 -11.39 -0.29 -12.14
N ASP A 209 -12.47 0.41 -11.77
CA ASP A 209 -13.32 1.17 -12.70
C ASP A 209 -13.63 2.59 -12.19
N PRO A 210 -12.73 3.56 -12.42
CA PRO A 210 -12.94 4.96 -12.03
C PRO A 210 -14.24 5.59 -12.56
N SER A 211 -14.86 5.03 -13.61
CA SER A 211 -16.09 5.59 -14.18
C SER A 211 -17.30 5.48 -13.27
N ARG A 212 -17.24 4.59 -12.28
CA ARG A 212 -18.32 4.32 -11.33
C ARG A 212 -18.32 5.26 -10.12
N GLU A 213 -17.24 6.02 -9.92
CA GLU A 213 -17.11 6.92 -8.77
C GLU A 213 -17.77 8.29 -9.01
N ASN A 214 -18.10 8.98 -7.91
CA ASN A 214 -18.78 10.28 -7.91
C ASN A 214 -17.83 11.49 -7.71
N ASP A 215 -16.53 11.28 -7.53
CA ASP A 215 -15.54 12.29 -7.18
C ASP A 215 -14.81 12.93 -8.39
N LYS A 216 -15.33 12.71 -9.60
CA LYS A 216 -14.75 13.14 -10.89
C LYS A 216 -14.39 14.62 -10.95
N ALA A 217 -15.14 15.48 -10.26
CA ALA A 217 -14.86 16.91 -10.20
C ALA A 217 -13.56 17.23 -9.44
N ALA A 218 -13.23 16.44 -8.41
CA ALA A 218 -11.97 16.54 -7.67
C ALA A 218 -10.82 15.85 -8.41
N ASN A 219 -11.13 14.81 -9.20
CA ASN A 219 -10.15 13.96 -9.88
C ASN A 219 -10.42 13.86 -11.40
N PRO A 220 -10.29 14.97 -12.16
CA PRO A 220 -10.72 15.05 -13.57
C PRO A 220 -9.96 14.15 -14.56
N GLY A 221 -8.79 13.63 -14.18
CA GLY A 221 -8.01 12.67 -14.97
C GLY A 221 -8.14 11.20 -14.52
N CYS A 222 -9.01 10.93 -13.53
CA CYS A 222 -9.32 9.59 -13.05
C CYS A 222 -10.84 9.38 -13.10
N THR A 223 -11.41 9.35 -14.31
CA THR A 223 -12.88 9.42 -14.48
C THR A 223 -13.46 8.37 -15.39
N THR A 224 -12.61 7.64 -16.13
CA THR A 224 -13.00 6.60 -17.07
C THR A 224 -12.27 5.29 -16.79
N LEU A 225 -12.79 4.19 -17.32
CA LEU A 225 -12.13 2.88 -17.23
C LEU A 225 -10.72 2.87 -17.85
N ALA A 226 -10.47 3.73 -18.84
CA ALA A 226 -9.15 3.86 -19.48
C ALA A 226 -8.13 4.55 -18.57
N ASP A 227 -8.58 5.33 -17.58
CA ASP A 227 -7.73 6.07 -16.66
C ASP A 227 -7.22 5.21 -15.51
N ARG A 228 -7.72 3.98 -15.33
CA ARG A 228 -7.31 3.12 -14.21
C ARG A 228 -5.77 3.00 -14.14
N ALA A 229 -5.23 3.15 -12.93
CA ALA A 229 -3.78 3.21 -12.67
C ALA A 229 -3.00 4.29 -13.46
N SER A 230 -3.66 5.31 -14.01
CA SER A 230 -3.00 6.53 -14.50
C SER A 230 -2.37 7.29 -13.34
N TRP A 231 -1.44 8.18 -13.66
CA TRP A 231 -0.90 9.10 -12.66
C TRP A 231 -2.01 9.83 -11.88
N ASP A 232 -3.06 10.29 -12.56
CA ASP A 232 -4.15 11.00 -11.90
C ASP A 232 -4.95 10.09 -10.94
N CYS A 233 -5.09 8.79 -11.22
CA CYS A 233 -5.65 7.84 -10.26
C CYS A 233 -4.69 7.54 -9.09
N VAL A 234 -3.38 7.51 -9.33
CA VAL A 234 -2.37 7.39 -8.25
C VAL A 234 -2.43 8.62 -7.33
N ILE A 235 -2.67 9.82 -7.89
CA ILE A 235 -2.93 11.03 -7.09
C ILE A 235 -4.21 10.89 -6.28
N ALA A 236 -5.30 10.47 -6.92
CA ALA A 236 -6.61 10.35 -6.30
C ALA A 236 -6.62 9.37 -5.13
N ASP A 237 -6.04 8.18 -5.30
CA ASP A 237 -6.10 7.12 -4.28
C ASP A 237 -5.01 7.23 -3.21
N PHE A 238 -3.85 7.82 -3.51
CA PHE A 238 -2.72 7.80 -2.59
C PHE A 238 -2.13 9.17 -2.27
N PHE A 239 -1.57 9.89 -3.24
CA PHE A 239 -0.75 11.06 -2.91
C PHE A 239 -1.55 12.21 -2.29
N ARG A 240 -2.73 12.51 -2.83
CA ARG A 240 -3.59 13.58 -2.30
C ARG A 240 -4.09 13.30 -0.88
N PRO A 241 -4.71 12.15 -0.58
CA PRO A 241 -5.13 11.85 0.80
C PRO A 241 -3.93 11.70 1.74
N ALA A 242 -2.75 11.29 1.26
CA ALA A 242 -1.56 11.13 2.10
C ALA A 242 -0.68 12.39 2.23
N GLU A 243 -1.04 13.53 1.62
CA GLU A 243 -0.15 14.69 1.50
C GLU A 243 0.41 15.15 2.86
N ALA A 244 -0.46 15.29 3.87
CA ALA A 244 -0.05 15.70 5.21
C ALA A 244 0.94 14.71 5.84
N LEU A 245 0.75 13.41 5.59
CA LEU A 245 1.60 12.35 6.12
C LEU A 245 2.96 12.31 5.42
N LEU A 246 2.98 12.42 4.09
CA LEU A 246 4.20 12.49 3.29
C LEU A 246 5.02 13.75 3.57
N ALA A 247 4.37 14.84 3.98
CA ALA A 247 5.03 16.05 4.46
C ALA A 247 5.59 15.93 5.89
N ALA A 248 5.05 15.01 6.71
CA ALA A 248 5.43 14.85 8.11
C ALA A 248 6.62 13.90 8.31
N ALA A 249 6.70 12.79 7.55
CA ALA A 249 7.72 11.76 7.74
C ALA A 249 8.16 11.09 6.43
N PRO A 250 9.41 10.58 6.34
CA PRO A 250 9.79 9.64 5.28
C PRO A 250 8.92 8.38 5.32
N ILE A 251 8.72 7.76 4.16
CA ILE A 251 7.90 6.55 4.03
C ILE A 251 8.71 5.37 3.48
N ALA A 252 8.45 4.15 3.98
CA ALA A 252 8.87 2.89 3.39
C ALA A 252 7.64 2.18 2.82
N LEU A 253 7.74 1.67 1.59
CA LEU A 253 6.62 1.14 0.83
C LEU A 253 6.82 -0.34 0.50
N THR A 254 5.76 -1.12 0.63
CA THR A 254 5.66 -2.51 0.17
C THR A 254 4.60 -2.62 -0.92
N ARG A 255 4.74 -3.57 -1.84
CA ARG A 255 3.78 -3.80 -2.93
C ARG A 255 2.69 -4.77 -2.50
N GLY A 256 1.43 -4.47 -2.82
CA GLY A 256 0.31 -5.40 -2.65
C GLY A 256 -0.23 -5.96 -3.97
N ASN A 257 -1.29 -6.76 -3.92
CA ASN A 257 -1.88 -7.37 -5.13
C ASN A 257 -2.63 -6.37 -6.00
N HIS A 258 -3.08 -5.24 -5.47
CA HIS A 258 -3.67 -4.18 -6.30
C HIS A 258 -2.63 -3.50 -7.22
N GLU A 259 -1.33 -3.71 -6.97
CA GLU A 259 -0.22 -3.27 -7.82
C GLU A 259 0.48 -4.44 -8.53
N ASP A 260 -0.27 -5.47 -8.87
CA ASP A 260 0.21 -6.62 -9.63
C ASP A 260 0.54 -6.26 -11.10
N CYS A 261 1.25 -7.18 -11.76
CA CYS A 261 1.49 -7.03 -13.20
C CYS A 261 0.24 -7.47 -13.97
N ASN A 262 -0.19 -6.65 -14.92
CA ASN A 262 -1.10 -7.13 -15.95
C ASN A 262 -0.42 -8.18 -16.86
N MET A 263 -1.21 -8.88 -17.68
CA MET A 263 -0.71 -9.92 -18.60
C MET A 263 0.36 -9.44 -19.59
N ALA A 264 0.43 -8.14 -19.89
CA ALA A 264 1.44 -7.58 -20.79
C ALA A 264 2.75 -7.20 -20.06
N HIS A 265 2.78 -7.28 -18.73
CA HIS A 265 3.87 -6.82 -17.87
C HIS A 265 4.33 -5.39 -18.17
N GLN A 266 3.40 -4.56 -18.66
CA GLN A 266 3.67 -3.18 -19.08
C GLN A 266 2.45 -2.29 -18.80
N GLY A 267 2.68 -1.13 -18.20
CA GLY A 267 1.59 -0.23 -17.77
C GLY A 267 0.74 -0.83 -16.65
N GLY A 268 -0.47 -0.30 -16.48
CA GLY A 268 -1.37 -0.74 -15.41
C GLY A 268 -0.83 -0.44 -14.01
N ALA A 269 -1.43 -1.06 -12.99
CA ALA A 269 -1.08 -0.80 -11.59
C ALA A 269 0.36 -1.23 -11.26
N GLY A 270 0.80 -2.41 -11.71
CA GLY A 270 2.20 -2.82 -11.57
C GLY A 270 3.18 -1.90 -12.30
N GLY A 271 2.85 -1.42 -13.50
CA GLY A 271 3.65 -0.41 -14.19
C GLY A 271 3.72 0.91 -13.40
N ALA A 272 2.62 1.35 -12.79
CA ALA A 272 2.57 2.52 -11.92
C ALA A 272 3.43 2.33 -10.66
N TRP A 273 3.37 1.16 -10.01
CA TRP A 273 4.22 0.81 -8.89
C TRP A 273 5.71 0.91 -9.23
N PHE A 274 6.14 0.23 -10.30
CA PHE A 274 7.55 0.26 -10.72
C PHE A 274 7.99 1.62 -11.25
N ARG A 275 7.07 2.47 -11.67
CA ARG A 275 7.41 3.83 -12.13
C ARG A 275 7.56 4.84 -10.99
N TYR A 276 6.77 4.71 -9.92
CA TYR A 276 6.68 5.75 -8.89
C TYR A 276 7.09 5.31 -7.49
N LEU A 277 6.72 4.09 -7.07
CA LEU A 277 6.73 3.69 -5.65
C LEU A 277 7.78 2.60 -5.34
N SER A 278 8.16 1.78 -6.31
CA SER A 278 9.10 0.67 -6.15
C SER A 278 10.47 1.09 -5.59
N ASP A 279 11.14 0.16 -4.92
CA ASP A 279 12.56 0.23 -4.53
C ASP A 279 13.49 0.40 -5.74
N ASP A 280 13.12 -0.24 -6.85
CA ASP A 280 13.77 -0.21 -8.16
C ASP A 280 12.84 0.47 -9.17
N LEU A 281 13.12 1.73 -9.50
CA LEU A 281 12.31 2.52 -10.43
C LEU A 281 12.59 2.16 -11.89
N ARG A 282 11.54 2.14 -12.73
CA ARG A 282 11.63 1.76 -14.15
C ARG A 282 11.04 2.82 -15.06
N SER A 283 11.81 3.21 -16.07
CA SER A 283 11.44 4.29 -16.99
C SER A 283 10.50 3.88 -18.12
N ASN A 284 10.47 2.59 -18.46
CA ASN A 284 9.76 2.03 -19.62
C ASN A 284 8.37 1.45 -19.29
N GLY A 285 7.90 1.64 -18.06
CA GLY A 285 6.60 1.14 -17.59
C GLY A 285 6.51 -0.37 -17.43
N THR A 286 7.64 -1.10 -17.43
CA THR A 286 7.65 -2.56 -17.23
C THR A 286 7.44 -2.97 -15.77
N CYS A 287 6.88 -4.16 -15.57
CA CYS A 287 6.56 -4.73 -14.27
C CYS A 287 7.21 -6.12 -14.09
N SER A 288 7.56 -6.48 -12.86
CA SER A 288 7.99 -7.85 -12.50
C SER A 288 7.03 -8.47 -11.49
N GLU A 289 6.61 -9.71 -11.71
CA GLU A 289 5.72 -10.44 -10.81
C GLU A 289 6.36 -10.73 -9.45
N TYR A 290 7.65 -11.07 -9.45
CA TYR A 290 8.41 -11.38 -8.25
C TYR A 290 9.63 -10.48 -8.18
N SER A 291 9.55 -9.38 -7.45
CA SER A 291 10.73 -8.55 -7.16
C SER A 291 11.60 -9.20 -6.08
N ALA A 292 12.90 -8.90 -6.10
CA ALA A 292 13.81 -9.33 -5.03
C ALA A 292 13.45 -8.60 -3.72
N PRO A 293 13.71 -9.21 -2.54
CA PRO A 293 13.42 -8.54 -1.28
C PRO A 293 14.29 -7.30 -1.12
N SER A 294 13.69 -6.21 -0.65
CA SER A 294 14.37 -4.93 -0.41
C SER A 294 14.74 -4.81 1.06
N LEU A 295 16.03 -4.58 1.33
CA LEU A 295 16.55 -4.38 2.70
C LEU A 295 16.70 -2.89 2.98
N ILE A 296 15.65 -2.29 3.51
CA ILE A 296 15.55 -0.85 3.76
C ILE A 296 16.09 -0.55 5.17
N ARG A 297 17.22 0.15 5.26
CA ARG A 297 17.86 0.47 6.55
C ARG A 297 17.34 1.77 7.14
N ALA A 298 16.84 1.70 8.38
CA ALA A 298 16.47 2.83 9.22
C ALA A 298 17.37 2.85 10.48
N GLY A 299 18.67 3.06 10.26
CA GLY A 299 19.69 3.00 11.30
C GLY A 299 19.92 1.57 11.79
N THR A 300 19.67 1.30 13.07
CA THR A 300 19.78 -0.05 13.68
C THR A 300 18.56 -0.94 13.47
N LEU A 301 17.48 -0.40 12.88
CA LEU A 301 16.34 -1.17 12.38
C LEU A 301 16.50 -1.41 10.87
N THR A 302 16.26 -2.63 10.41
CA THR A 302 16.15 -2.96 8.97
C THR A 302 14.74 -3.47 8.67
N LEU A 303 14.08 -2.86 7.69
CA LEU A 303 12.84 -3.38 7.11
C LEU A 303 13.20 -4.28 5.94
N ALA A 304 12.90 -5.56 6.05
CA ALA A 304 13.04 -6.53 4.98
C ALA A 304 11.70 -6.68 4.25
N SER A 305 11.50 -5.86 3.22
CA SER A 305 10.28 -5.91 2.40
C SER A 305 10.34 -7.11 1.45
N VAL A 306 9.40 -8.03 1.58
CA VAL A 306 9.25 -9.21 0.74
C VAL A 306 7.97 -9.04 -0.08
N ASP A 307 8.12 -9.03 -1.41
CA ASP A 307 7.02 -8.80 -2.35
C ASP A 307 6.09 -10.02 -2.42
N SER A 308 4.97 -9.93 -1.69
CA SER A 308 3.99 -11.00 -1.53
C SER A 308 2.75 -10.83 -2.41
N ALA A 309 2.75 -9.92 -3.38
CA ALA A 309 1.57 -9.62 -4.21
C ALA A 309 0.95 -10.89 -4.82
N PHE A 310 1.80 -11.82 -5.28
CA PHE A 310 1.41 -13.09 -5.91
C PHE A 310 1.40 -14.31 -4.96
N ALA A 311 1.35 -14.10 -3.63
CA ALA A 311 1.57 -15.20 -2.68
C ALA A 311 0.31 -15.97 -2.26
N ASP A 312 -0.89 -15.44 -2.46
CA ASP A 312 -2.14 -16.07 -2.00
C ASP A 312 -2.88 -16.77 -3.15
N PRO A 313 -3.03 -18.12 -3.09
CA PRO A 313 -3.77 -18.89 -4.09
C PRO A 313 -5.28 -18.61 -4.13
N LYS A 314 -5.84 -17.92 -3.14
CA LYS A 314 -7.24 -17.50 -3.15
C LYS A 314 -7.48 -16.26 -4.04
N ASP A 315 -6.40 -15.63 -4.51
CA ASP A 315 -6.43 -14.43 -5.33
C ASP A 315 -5.81 -14.72 -6.72
N ILE A 316 -4.64 -14.16 -7.02
CA ILE A 316 -3.87 -14.32 -8.26
C ILE A 316 -2.63 -15.22 -8.10
N GLY A 317 -2.37 -15.73 -6.89
CA GLY A 317 -1.17 -16.50 -6.57
C GLY A 317 -1.27 -17.99 -6.85
N ASP A 318 -0.15 -18.71 -6.69
CA ASP A 318 -0.10 -20.17 -6.79
C ASP A 318 0.88 -20.76 -5.77
N THR A 319 0.46 -21.85 -5.12
CA THR A 319 1.30 -22.69 -4.25
C THR A 319 2.58 -23.19 -4.92
N ALA A 320 2.59 -23.37 -6.24
CA ALA A 320 3.78 -23.76 -7.00
C ALA A 320 4.96 -22.77 -6.84
N GLN A 321 4.68 -21.54 -6.42
CA GLN A 321 5.66 -20.47 -6.27
C GLN A 321 6.32 -20.42 -4.89
N GLN A 322 6.00 -21.34 -3.99
CA GLN A 322 6.61 -21.43 -2.65
C GLN A 322 8.14 -21.34 -2.67
N ASN A 323 8.79 -22.00 -3.63
CA ASN A 323 10.25 -22.00 -3.77
C ASN A 323 10.83 -20.61 -4.08
N ILE A 324 10.08 -19.72 -4.73
CA ILE A 324 10.49 -18.32 -4.94
C ILE A 324 10.57 -17.63 -3.58
N TYR A 325 9.50 -17.69 -2.80
CA TYR A 325 9.42 -17.08 -1.48
C TYR A 325 10.43 -17.68 -0.50
N ALA A 326 10.69 -19.00 -0.56
CA ALA A 326 11.69 -19.63 0.29
C ALA A 326 13.09 -19.05 0.03
N ARG A 327 13.45 -18.78 -1.23
CA ARG A 327 14.71 -18.09 -1.58
C ARG A 327 14.75 -16.66 -1.08
N GLN A 328 13.63 -15.94 -1.12
CA GLN A 328 13.54 -14.57 -0.62
C GLN A 328 13.70 -14.53 0.91
N PHE A 329 12.97 -15.37 1.66
CA PHE A 329 13.14 -15.49 3.12
C PHE A 329 14.52 -16.00 3.50
N GLN A 330 15.14 -16.87 2.70
CA GLN A 330 16.54 -17.25 2.90
C GLN A 330 17.48 -16.05 2.71
N ALA A 331 17.20 -15.13 1.80
CA ALA A 331 17.96 -13.89 1.66
C ALA A 331 17.78 -12.96 2.88
N VAL A 332 16.55 -12.84 3.39
CA VAL A 332 16.27 -12.10 4.63
C VAL A 332 17.05 -12.68 5.81
N ASN A 333 16.98 -14.01 6.01
CA ASN A 333 17.72 -14.70 7.07
C ASN A 333 19.23 -14.47 6.97
N ARG A 334 19.81 -14.59 5.77
CA ARG A 334 21.24 -14.30 5.56
C ARG A 334 21.60 -12.89 5.95
N ALA A 335 20.80 -11.89 5.54
CA ALA A 335 21.05 -10.50 5.90
C ALA A 335 20.96 -10.27 7.41
N ALA A 336 19.95 -10.83 8.06
CA ALA A 336 19.74 -10.73 9.50
C ALA A 336 20.90 -11.35 10.30
N LEU A 337 21.39 -12.53 9.88
CA LEU A 337 22.55 -13.19 10.47
C LEU A 337 23.87 -12.42 10.29
N GLN A 338 24.00 -11.64 9.21
CA GLN A 338 25.18 -10.79 8.97
C GLN A 338 25.18 -9.53 9.85
N SER A 339 24.03 -9.14 10.41
CA SER A 339 23.89 -7.95 11.27
C SER A 339 23.15 -8.29 12.58
N PRO A 340 23.71 -9.17 13.44
CA PRO A 340 23.00 -9.72 14.60
C PRO A 340 22.66 -8.69 15.69
N ALA A 341 23.36 -7.54 15.68
CA ALA A 341 23.11 -6.40 16.56
C ALA A 341 21.92 -5.54 16.14
N ASN A 342 21.46 -5.67 14.89
CA ASN A 342 20.34 -4.90 14.35
C ASN A 342 19.04 -5.68 14.48
N ASP A 343 17.94 -4.96 14.69
CA ASP A 343 16.61 -5.52 14.62
C ASP A 343 16.11 -5.56 13.18
N TYR A 344 15.37 -6.61 12.84
CA TYR A 344 14.72 -6.77 11.55
C TYR A 344 13.22 -6.84 11.73
N PHE A 345 12.49 -6.06 10.93
CA PHE A 345 11.07 -6.28 10.68
C PHE A 345 10.92 -6.82 9.27
N VAL A 346 10.24 -7.95 9.13
CA VAL A 346 9.80 -8.39 7.80
C VAL A 346 8.51 -7.65 7.47
N VAL A 347 8.43 -7.10 6.26
CA VAL A 347 7.23 -6.44 5.77
C VAL A 347 6.78 -7.19 4.53
N THR A 348 5.60 -7.80 4.61
CA THR A 348 4.89 -8.34 3.45
C THR A 348 3.62 -7.55 3.28
N HIS A 349 2.97 -7.65 2.13
CA HIS A 349 1.58 -7.22 2.04
C HIS A 349 0.65 -8.29 2.61
N LYS A 350 0.83 -9.54 2.19
CA LYS A 350 0.02 -10.68 2.62
C LYS A 350 0.56 -11.24 3.94
N PRO A 351 -0.29 -11.51 4.94
CA PRO A 351 0.18 -12.01 6.23
C PRO A 351 0.69 -13.44 6.13
N LEU A 352 1.62 -13.84 7.00
CA LEU A 352 2.13 -15.21 7.07
C LEU A 352 1.26 -16.10 7.96
N TRP A 353 0.73 -15.52 9.05
CA TRP A 353 0.11 -16.25 10.15
C TRP A 353 -1.16 -15.56 10.68
N MET A 354 -1.73 -14.58 9.96
CA MET A 354 -2.91 -13.83 10.44
C MET A 354 -4.08 -14.81 10.50
N VAL A 355 -4.80 -14.84 11.61
CA VAL A 355 -5.94 -15.73 11.77
C VAL A 355 -7.18 -14.99 11.31
N ARG A 356 -7.75 -15.46 10.20
CA ARG A 356 -8.97 -14.88 9.62
C ARG A 356 -10.20 -15.32 10.41
N ARG A 357 -10.24 -16.60 10.81
CA ARG A 357 -11.40 -17.22 11.48
C ARG A 357 -10.94 -18.31 12.44
N SER A 358 -11.61 -18.43 13.59
CA SER A 358 -11.47 -19.56 14.49
C SER A 358 -12.81 -19.98 15.09
N ASN A 359 -13.13 -21.26 15.02
CA ASN A 359 -14.33 -21.87 15.61
C ASN A 359 -14.03 -23.31 16.09
N PRO A 360 -13.46 -23.48 17.30
CA PRO A 360 -13.21 -24.79 17.87
C PRO A 360 -14.48 -25.66 17.90
N PRO A 361 -14.37 -26.98 17.62
CA PRO A 361 -13.13 -27.75 17.53
C PRO A 361 -12.45 -27.73 16.14
N HIS A 362 -12.94 -26.94 15.18
CA HIS A 362 -12.30 -26.83 13.87
C HIS A 362 -10.96 -26.07 13.96
N PRO A 363 -9.94 -26.44 13.17
CA PRO A 363 -8.69 -25.70 13.11
C PRO A 363 -8.93 -24.23 12.73
N ALA A 364 -8.14 -23.32 13.32
CA ALA A 364 -8.10 -21.94 12.89
C ALA A 364 -7.70 -21.81 11.41
N GLU A 365 -8.35 -20.89 10.70
CA GLU A 365 -7.99 -20.51 9.34
C GLU A 365 -7.00 -19.34 9.41
N TRP A 366 -5.71 -19.60 9.19
CA TRP A 366 -4.73 -18.55 8.94
C TRP A 366 -4.51 -18.34 7.45
N VAL A 367 -4.09 -17.12 7.08
CA VAL A 367 -3.97 -16.71 5.67
C VAL A 367 -2.57 -16.95 5.11
N THR A 368 -2.53 -17.04 3.78
CA THR A 368 -1.34 -17.22 2.93
C THR A 368 -0.38 -18.34 3.37
N PRO A 369 -0.82 -19.62 3.46
CA PRO A 369 0.02 -20.75 3.84
C PRO A 369 1.30 -20.93 3.00
N VAL A 370 1.32 -20.42 1.77
CA VAL A 370 2.51 -20.44 0.89
C VAL A 370 3.69 -19.69 1.51
N LEU A 371 3.45 -18.54 2.17
CA LEU A 371 4.53 -17.77 2.81
C LEU A 371 5.00 -18.45 4.09
N ASP A 372 4.08 -19.02 4.87
CA ASP A 372 4.41 -19.82 6.05
C ASP A 372 5.29 -21.04 5.69
N ALA A 373 4.87 -21.82 4.69
CA ALA A 373 5.64 -22.95 4.18
C ALA A 373 7.00 -22.52 3.61
N ALA A 374 7.06 -21.38 2.91
CA ALA A 374 8.30 -20.83 2.41
C ALA A 374 9.31 -20.47 3.52
N VAL A 375 8.83 -19.96 4.67
CA VAL A 375 9.69 -19.73 5.85
C VAL A 375 10.23 -21.06 6.41
N ALA A 376 9.37 -22.09 6.48
CA ALA A 376 9.74 -23.42 6.94
C ALA A 376 10.75 -24.14 6.01
N ASP A 377 10.75 -23.79 4.72
CA ASP A 377 11.70 -24.32 3.72
C ASP A 377 13.06 -23.62 3.70
N THR A 378 13.24 -22.55 4.48
CA THR A 378 14.56 -21.94 4.63
C THR A 378 15.52 -22.90 5.35
N SER A 379 16.83 -22.69 5.20
CA SER A 379 17.85 -23.48 5.91
C SER A 379 17.74 -23.41 7.44
N LEU A 380 17.15 -22.33 7.98
CA LEU A 380 16.88 -22.20 9.41
C LEU A 380 15.54 -22.83 9.81
N GLN A 381 14.67 -23.14 8.84
CA GLN A 381 13.28 -23.58 9.00
C GLN A 381 12.43 -22.60 9.84
N ARG A 382 12.87 -21.35 9.93
CA ARG A 382 12.27 -20.24 10.68
C ARG A 382 12.92 -18.92 10.24
N LEU A 383 12.36 -17.79 10.66
CA LEU A 383 13.04 -16.50 10.53
C LEU A 383 14.14 -16.35 11.59
N ALA A 384 15.23 -15.65 11.25
CA ALA A 384 16.37 -15.43 12.15
C ALA A 384 15.94 -14.78 13.48
N ASP A 385 16.68 -15.04 14.56
CA ASP A 385 16.26 -14.66 15.92
C ASP A 385 16.13 -13.14 16.12
N ASN A 386 16.89 -12.33 15.38
CA ASN A 386 16.80 -10.87 15.36
C ASN A 386 15.75 -10.31 14.39
N VAL A 387 14.98 -11.16 13.69
CA VAL A 387 13.68 -10.77 13.13
C VAL A 387 12.69 -10.70 14.29
N ARG A 388 12.27 -9.48 14.62
CA ARG A 388 11.50 -9.14 15.82
C ARG A 388 9.98 -9.15 15.57
N LEU A 389 9.56 -8.82 14.36
CA LEU A 389 8.16 -8.59 14.00
C LEU A 389 7.94 -8.86 12.50
N VAL A 390 6.75 -9.35 12.16
CA VAL A 390 6.23 -9.38 10.78
C VAL A 390 5.09 -8.38 10.67
N LEU A 391 5.17 -7.48 9.68
CA LEU A 391 4.16 -6.48 9.35
C LEU A 391 3.45 -6.87 8.05
N SER A 392 2.13 -6.70 8.00
CA SER A 392 1.29 -7.02 6.83
C SER A 392 0.05 -6.14 6.72
N GLY A 393 -0.61 -6.19 5.56
CA GLY A 393 -1.93 -5.63 5.26
C GLY A 393 -2.86 -6.72 4.71
N HIS A 394 -3.42 -6.51 3.51
CA HIS A 394 -4.25 -7.41 2.68
C HIS A 394 -5.64 -7.71 3.26
N ILE A 395 -5.69 -8.13 4.52
CA ILE A 395 -6.95 -8.33 5.22
C ILE A 395 -7.35 -7.01 5.87
N HIS A 396 -8.55 -6.52 5.55
CA HIS A 396 -8.95 -5.15 5.85
C HIS A 396 -9.36 -4.94 7.32
N LEU A 397 -8.46 -5.24 8.24
CA LEU A 397 -8.63 -5.11 9.69
C LEU A 397 -7.28 -4.84 10.37
N TYR A 398 -7.32 -4.59 11.67
CA TYR A 398 -6.15 -4.68 12.55
C TYR A 398 -6.19 -5.97 13.33
N GLN A 399 -5.08 -6.74 13.33
CA GLN A 399 -4.87 -7.85 14.24
C GLN A 399 -3.41 -7.93 14.67
N MET A 400 -3.17 -8.09 15.97
CA MET A 400 -1.87 -8.54 16.49
C MET A 400 -2.00 -9.96 17.03
N LEU A 401 -0.99 -10.80 16.80
CA LEU A 401 -0.87 -12.09 17.47
C LEU A 401 0.59 -12.47 17.76
N ASP A 402 0.78 -13.35 18.74
CA ASP A 402 2.09 -13.90 19.08
C ASP A 402 2.03 -15.36 19.53
N PHE A 403 3.21 -15.94 19.75
CA PHE A 403 3.41 -17.38 19.99
C PHE A 403 4.30 -17.66 21.21
N ASP A 404 4.76 -16.62 21.91
CA ASP A 404 5.78 -16.67 22.96
C ASP A 404 6.98 -17.59 22.63
N SER A 405 7.52 -17.43 21.42
CA SER A 405 8.52 -18.34 20.86
C SER A 405 9.56 -17.61 20.01
N PRO A 406 10.53 -18.32 19.38
CA PRO A 406 11.43 -17.69 18.43
C PRO A 406 10.74 -17.26 17.12
N ARG A 407 9.50 -17.68 16.84
CA ARG A 407 8.71 -17.14 15.73
C ARG A 407 8.34 -15.69 16.08
N PRO A 408 8.65 -14.70 15.22
CA PRO A 408 8.24 -13.32 15.50
C PRO A 408 6.71 -13.21 15.54
N PRO A 409 6.16 -12.35 16.41
CA PRO A 409 4.78 -11.94 16.36
C PRO A 409 4.42 -11.38 14.99
N GLN A 410 3.12 -11.38 14.70
CA GLN A 410 2.60 -10.76 13.49
C GLN A 410 1.65 -9.62 13.84
N LEU A 411 1.82 -8.53 13.12
CA LEU A 411 0.94 -7.38 13.13
C LEU A 411 0.39 -7.18 11.71
N THR A 412 -0.93 -7.26 11.58
CA THR A 412 -1.67 -6.99 10.34
C THR A 412 -2.41 -5.67 10.50
N VAL A 413 -2.20 -4.75 9.56
CA VAL A 413 -2.77 -3.40 9.54
C VAL A 413 -3.26 -3.10 8.11
N GLY A 414 -4.40 -3.67 7.74
CA GLY A 414 -5.07 -3.38 6.46
C GLY A 414 -6.32 -2.51 6.60
N SER A 415 -6.44 -1.79 7.72
CA SER A 415 -7.67 -1.07 8.07
C SER A 415 -7.58 0.43 7.77
N SER A 416 -6.76 0.88 6.82
CA SER A 416 -6.52 2.31 6.64
C SER A 416 -7.33 2.98 5.52
N GLY A 417 -8.12 2.24 4.74
CA GLY A 417 -8.99 2.84 3.72
C GLY A 417 -10.05 1.89 3.16
N GLY A 418 -9.63 0.72 2.68
CA GLY A 418 -10.49 -0.26 2.03
C GLY A 418 -11.63 -0.77 2.93
N PRO A 419 -12.75 -1.26 2.35
CA PRO A 419 -13.89 -1.82 3.07
C PRO A 419 -13.48 -2.86 4.12
N LEU A 420 -13.93 -2.69 5.36
CA LEU A 420 -13.44 -3.49 6.48
C LEU A 420 -13.92 -4.94 6.43
N ASP A 421 -13.00 -5.85 6.74
CA ASP A 421 -13.29 -7.26 6.99
C ASP A 421 -13.78 -7.48 8.43
N ASN A 422 -14.49 -8.59 8.64
CA ASN A 422 -14.75 -9.08 10.00
C ASN A 422 -13.54 -9.83 10.54
N GLY A 423 -13.26 -9.66 11.83
CA GLY A 423 -12.22 -10.39 12.53
C GLY A 423 -12.67 -11.74 13.11
N PRO A 424 -11.72 -12.52 13.65
CA PRO A 424 -12.04 -13.70 14.45
C PRO A 424 -12.43 -13.31 15.88
N ASP A 425 -13.13 -14.22 16.55
CA ASP A 425 -13.24 -14.22 18.01
C ASP A 425 -11.88 -14.59 18.64
N ASP A 426 -11.12 -13.60 19.12
CA ASP A 426 -9.77 -13.78 19.67
C ASP A 426 -9.70 -14.82 20.80
N SER A 427 -10.77 -14.97 21.59
CA SER A 427 -10.82 -15.98 22.67
C SER A 427 -10.76 -17.41 22.15
N LYS A 428 -11.14 -17.61 20.88
CA LYS A 428 -11.05 -18.89 20.16
C LYS A 428 -9.78 -18.99 19.33
N VAL A 429 -9.04 -17.90 19.14
CA VAL A 429 -7.74 -17.91 18.47
C VAL A 429 -6.65 -18.36 19.45
N VAL A 430 -6.67 -17.86 20.68
CA VAL A 430 -5.70 -18.24 21.71
C VAL A 430 -5.73 -19.76 21.95
N GLY A 431 -4.54 -20.37 21.96
CA GLY A 431 -4.33 -21.81 22.08
C GLY A 431 -4.43 -22.60 20.77
N GLN A 432 -4.86 -21.98 19.65
CA GLN A 432 -4.88 -22.65 18.35
C GLN A 432 -3.46 -22.87 17.83
N MET A 433 -3.24 -24.04 17.24
CA MET A 433 -1.96 -24.42 16.64
C MET A 433 -1.95 -23.99 15.17
N ILE A 434 -1.12 -23.01 14.82
CA ILE A 434 -1.05 -22.48 13.44
C ILE A 434 0.38 -22.39 12.90
N GLY A 435 0.48 -22.34 11.57
CA GLY A 435 1.74 -22.21 10.84
C GLY A 435 2.57 -23.50 10.79
N THR A 436 3.79 -23.36 10.27
CA THR A 436 4.73 -24.46 10.03
C THR A 436 6.09 -24.13 10.65
N PRO A 437 6.58 -24.88 11.67
CA PRO A 437 5.84 -25.89 12.43
C PRO A 437 4.63 -25.28 13.16
N ALA A 438 3.66 -26.09 13.53
CA ALA A 438 2.49 -25.60 14.24
C ALA A 438 2.88 -25.10 15.65
N LEU A 439 2.54 -23.86 15.98
CA LEU A 439 2.76 -23.25 17.30
C LEU A 439 1.44 -22.70 17.85
N ALA A 440 1.28 -22.79 19.16
CA ALA A 440 0.11 -22.24 19.85
C ALA A 440 0.15 -20.71 19.79
N VAL A 441 -0.96 -20.08 19.40
CA VAL A 441 -1.13 -18.63 19.58
C VAL A 441 -1.30 -18.34 21.06
N THR A 442 -0.45 -17.48 21.62
CA THR A 442 -0.48 -17.12 23.05
C THR A 442 -1.26 -15.85 23.31
N GLN A 443 -1.35 -14.97 22.32
CA GLN A 443 -2.15 -13.75 22.39
C GLN A 443 -2.69 -13.39 21.00
N SER A 444 -3.91 -12.87 20.97
CA SER A 444 -4.56 -12.34 19.76
C SER A 444 -5.41 -11.14 20.17
N ILE A 445 -5.26 -10.03 19.47
CA ILE A 445 -6.12 -8.84 19.65
C ILE A 445 -6.49 -8.29 18.28
N THR A 446 -7.78 -8.28 18.00
CA THR A 446 -8.41 -7.73 16.80
C THR A 446 -9.25 -6.50 17.16
N GLN A 447 -9.22 -5.45 16.33
CA GLN A 447 -9.96 -4.22 16.61
C GLN A 447 -11.27 -4.15 15.81
N GLU A 448 -12.40 -4.26 16.51
CA GLU A 448 -13.75 -4.37 15.91
C GLU A 448 -14.74 -3.35 16.48
N GLN A 449 -15.83 -3.07 15.75
CA GLN A 449 -16.93 -2.21 16.20
C GLN A 449 -17.75 -2.90 17.30
N ASN A 450 -17.36 -2.70 18.57
CA ASN A 450 -17.96 -3.27 19.79
C ASN A 450 -17.45 -4.70 20.13
N PRO A 451 -16.25 -4.83 20.71
CA PRO A 451 -15.76 -6.13 21.17
C PRO A 451 -16.66 -6.70 22.29
N PRO A 452 -16.85 -8.04 22.38
CA PRO A 452 -16.20 -9.11 21.60
C PRO A 452 -17.22 -9.85 20.72
N GLN A 453 -17.10 -9.81 19.38
CA GLN A 453 -17.85 -10.68 18.46
C GLN A 453 -17.50 -10.33 17.01
N ASN A 454 -17.26 -11.35 16.16
CA ASN A 454 -17.15 -11.36 14.68
C ASN A 454 -17.86 -10.21 13.92
N LEU A 455 -17.43 -8.98 14.12
CA LEU A 455 -18.05 -7.76 13.64
C LEU A 455 -17.05 -7.06 12.72
N ALA A 456 -17.55 -6.09 11.96
CA ALA A 456 -16.70 -5.31 11.08
C ALA A 456 -15.53 -4.72 11.88
N GLY A 457 -14.35 -4.75 11.27
CA GLY A 457 -13.16 -4.10 11.78
C GLY A 457 -13.40 -2.60 12.06
N VAL A 458 -12.36 -1.93 12.51
CA VAL A 458 -12.37 -0.47 12.71
C VAL A 458 -11.29 0.15 11.85
N PHE A 459 -11.64 1.24 11.17
CA PHE A 459 -10.68 2.03 10.42
C PHE A 459 -9.64 2.68 11.34
N GLY A 460 -8.38 2.57 10.97
CA GLY A 460 -7.28 3.11 11.75
C GLY A 460 -5.89 2.77 11.23
N TYR A 461 -4.92 2.93 12.12
CA TYR A 461 -3.51 2.68 11.85
C TYR A 461 -2.79 2.26 13.14
N ALA A 462 -1.66 1.59 13.02
CA ALA A 462 -0.87 1.19 14.18
C ALA A 462 0.30 2.15 14.41
N VAL A 463 0.73 2.27 15.66
CA VAL A 463 1.92 3.05 16.04
C VAL A 463 2.85 2.17 16.87
N LEU A 464 4.11 2.10 16.47
CA LEU A 464 5.20 1.49 17.21
C LEU A 464 6.08 2.59 17.79
N ASN A 465 6.11 2.73 19.11
CA ASN A 465 6.99 3.65 19.82
C ASN A 465 8.17 2.89 20.41
N ASP A 466 9.40 3.30 20.10
CA ASP A 466 10.61 2.78 20.73
C ASP A 466 10.61 3.11 22.23
N ASN A 467 10.96 2.13 23.06
CA ASN A 467 10.95 2.27 24.53
C ASN A 467 12.32 1.95 25.16
N GLY A 468 13.43 2.13 24.43
CA GLY A 468 14.78 1.90 24.93
C GLY A 468 15.26 0.45 24.78
N GLY A 469 14.84 -0.22 23.70
CA GLY A 469 15.30 -1.57 23.34
C GLY A 469 14.24 -2.47 22.72
N THR A 470 12.96 -2.09 22.84
CA THR A 470 11.84 -2.78 22.17
C THR A 470 10.77 -1.76 21.76
N TRP A 471 9.53 -2.19 21.53
CA TRP A 471 8.46 -1.40 20.92
C TRP A 471 7.16 -1.49 21.70
N ASN A 472 6.54 -0.35 21.99
CA ASN A 472 5.16 -0.25 22.45
C ASN A 472 4.25 -0.07 21.23
N LEU A 473 3.31 -0.99 21.06
CA LEU A 473 2.32 -1.02 20.00
C LEU A 473 0.99 -0.45 20.50
N THR A 474 0.43 0.50 19.77
CA THR A 474 -0.92 1.02 19.95
C THR A 474 -1.68 1.00 18.63
N PHE A 475 -2.99 0.79 18.67
CA PHE A 475 -3.88 1.03 17.53
C PHE A 475 -4.57 2.38 17.71
N HIS A 476 -4.63 3.17 16.64
CA HIS A 476 -5.24 4.48 16.61
C HIS A 476 -6.41 4.46 15.62
N ASP A 477 -7.55 5.02 16.02
CA ASP A 477 -8.70 5.17 15.14
C ASP A 477 -8.48 6.28 14.08
N ALA A 478 -9.47 6.51 13.23
CA ALA A 478 -9.42 7.54 12.20
C ALA A 478 -9.30 8.99 12.74
N ALA A 479 -9.50 9.23 14.04
CA ALA A 479 -9.23 10.53 14.68
C ALA A 479 -7.84 10.60 15.33
N GLY A 480 -7.07 9.51 15.29
CA GLY A 480 -5.79 9.37 15.96
C GLY A 480 -5.89 9.04 17.46
N ALA A 481 -7.09 8.74 17.97
CA ALA A 481 -7.25 8.35 19.36
C ALA A 481 -6.83 6.88 19.55
N VAL A 482 -6.09 6.61 20.62
CA VAL A 482 -5.70 5.23 20.97
C VAL A 482 -6.97 4.42 21.30
N ARG A 483 -7.08 3.25 20.68
CA ARG A 483 -8.18 2.29 20.89
C ARG A 483 -7.62 0.96 21.37
N GLY A 484 -8.26 0.40 22.40
CA GLY A 484 -7.84 -0.87 23.00
C GLY A 484 -6.60 -0.72 23.89
N GLN A 485 -5.87 -1.82 24.06
CA GLN A 485 -4.72 -1.92 24.96
C GLN A 485 -3.43 -1.39 24.32
N THR A 486 -2.47 -1.02 25.16
CA THR A 486 -1.08 -0.80 24.73
C THR A 486 -0.30 -2.10 24.92
N CYS A 487 0.37 -2.57 23.88
CA CYS A 487 1.06 -3.85 23.88
C CYS A 487 2.57 -3.66 23.72
N ALA A 488 3.35 -4.03 24.74
CA ALA A 488 4.81 -3.96 24.67
C ALA A 488 5.36 -5.25 24.04
N LEU A 489 6.06 -5.15 22.92
CA LEU A 489 6.85 -6.26 22.38
C LEU A 489 7.94 -6.60 23.40
N SER A 490 8.10 -7.86 23.76
CA SER A 490 9.20 -8.32 24.62
C SER A 490 10.57 -7.92 24.03
N ALA A 491 11.62 -7.84 24.85
CA ALA A 491 13.01 -7.69 24.35
C ALA A 491 13.66 -9.05 24.03
N SER A 492 13.05 -10.17 24.46
CA SER A 492 13.59 -11.52 24.28
C SER A 492 13.59 -11.92 22.81
N LYS A 493 14.70 -12.50 22.32
CA LYS A 493 14.81 -13.09 20.97
C LYS A 493 14.36 -14.55 20.90
N THR A 494 14.23 -15.22 22.04
CA THR A 494 13.80 -16.62 22.13
C THR A 494 12.31 -16.78 22.44
N ASN A 495 11.73 -15.84 23.18
CA ASN A 495 10.33 -15.85 23.60
C ASN A 495 9.73 -14.51 23.17
N LYS A 496 9.46 -14.37 21.88
CA LYS A 496 8.93 -13.14 21.30
C LYS A 496 7.41 -13.12 21.49
N SER A 497 6.96 -12.32 22.45
CA SER A 497 5.55 -12.10 22.78
C SER A 497 5.25 -10.61 22.99
N PHE A 498 3.96 -10.25 23.00
CA PHE A 498 3.46 -8.96 23.43
C PHE A 498 2.91 -9.04 24.87
N ALA A 499 3.17 -8.02 25.68
CA ALA A 499 2.53 -7.82 26.98
C ALA A 499 1.58 -6.63 26.92
N CYS A 500 0.27 -6.89 26.93
CA CYS A 500 -0.76 -5.86 26.78
C CYS A 500 -1.31 -5.38 28.13
N HIS A 501 -1.49 -4.08 28.28
CA HIS A 501 -1.97 -3.42 29.49
C HIS A 501 -2.97 -2.30 29.20
#